data_AF-A0A2D7C7C2-F1
#
_entry.id   AF-A0A2D7C7C2-F1
#
_cell.length_a   1.000
_cell.length_b   1.000
_cell.length_c   1.000
_cell.angle_alpha   90.00
_cell.angle_beta   90.00
_cell.angle_gamma   90.00
#
_symmetry.space_group_name_H-M   'P 1'
#
loop_
_entity.id
_entity.type
_entity.pdbx_description
1 polymer ?
#
loop_
_entity_poly.entity_id
_entity_poly.type
_entity_poly.pdbx_seq_one_letter_code
_entity_poly.pdbx_strand_id
1 'polypeptide(L)'
;MFEELKDKITQAKQDNWQGCTLNFSRGVLSSNIMFASVTLGANHDEMPNRIVDNDPLRVKFYIEQVDAGVFLVEPTLIVGRLKPESKFYAMSSEKVRTRKVTGDADRVSKSIGKMLDKVRQRVEQLDREDKFLPLPYSIPAKVYK
;
A
#
# COMPACT_ATOMS: atom_id res chain seq x y z
N MET A 1 1.71 -23.41 -2.57
CA MET A 1 2.72 -22.40 -2.96
C MET A 1 2.17 -20.98 -2.88
N PHE A 2 1.19 -20.57 -3.69
CA PHE A 2 0.54 -19.26 -3.49
C PHE A 2 -0.13 -19.11 -2.12
N GLU A 3 -0.76 -20.16 -1.60
CA GLU A 3 -1.35 -20.13 -0.25
C GLU A 3 -0.29 -19.89 0.83
N GLU A 4 0.89 -20.52 0.72
CA GLU A 4 2.00 -20.28 1.66
C GLU A 4 2.46 -18.81 1.63
N LEU A 5 2.62 -18.23 0.44
CA LEU A 5 2.98 -16.82 0.30
C LEU A 5 1.88 -15.92 0.88
N LYS A 6 0.61 -16.23 0.61
CA LYS A 6 -0.55 -15.50 1.13
C LYS A 6 -0.58 -15.54 2.66
N ASP A 7 -0.35 -16.69 3.27
CA ASP A 7 -0.30 -16.86 4.72
C ASP A 7 0.84 -16.04 5.32
N LYS A 8 2.04 -16.09 4.72
CA LYS A 8 3.19 -15.28 5.17
C LYS A 8 2.95 -13.78 5.08
N ILE A 9 2.34 -13.29 3.99
CA ILE A 9 2.00 -11.86 3.85
C ILE A 9 0.90 -11.47 4.85
N THR A 10 -0.08 -12.35 5.08
CA THR A 10 -1.16 -12.11 6.05
C THR A 10 -0.63 -12.04 7.48
N GLN A 11 0.29 -12.94 7.85
CA GLN A 11 0.97 -12.91 9.14
C GLN A 11 1.80 -11.63 9.30
N ALA A 12 2.62 -11.29 8.30
CA ALA A 12 3.42 -10.06 8.33
C ALA A 12 2.54 -8.80 8.50
N LYS A 13 1.34 -8.80 7.92
CA LYS A 13 0.33 -7.75 8.14
C LYS A 13 -0.16 -7.71 9.58
N GLN A 14 -0.50 -8.85 10.17
CA GLN A 14 -0.95 -8.90 11.57
C GLN A 14 0.14 -8.44 12.54
N ASP A 15 1.41 -8.68 12.23
CA ASP A 15 2.52 -8.32 13.10
C ASP A 15 2.87 -6.82 13.00
N ASN A 16 2.79 -6.23 11.80
CA ASN A 16 3.38 -4.90 11.52
C ASN A 16 2.37 -3.82 11.09
N TRP A 17 1.21 -4.21 10.55
CA TRP A 17 0.25 -3.30 9.91
C TRP A 17 -1.20 -3.67 10.28
N GLN A 18 -1.48 -3.74 11.59
CA GLN A 18 -2.77 -4.23 12.11
C GLN A 18 -3.97 -3.45 11.60
N GLY A 19 -3.89 -2.12 11.55
CA GLY A 19 -4.91 -1.26 10.97
C GLY A 19 -4.85 -1.14 9.45
N CYS A 20 -4.28 -2.10 8.71
CA CYS A 20 -4.39 -2.12 7.24
C CYS A 20 -5.44 -3.13 6.76
N THR A 21 -5.96 -2.97 5.55
CA THR A 21 -6.77 -4.00 4.88
C THR A 21 -5.94 -4.66 3.79
N LEU A 22 -5.92 -6.00 3.76
CA LEU A 22 -5.21 -6.78 2.77
C LEU A 22 -6.21 -7.65 2.01
N ASN A 23 -6.22 -7.53 0.69
CA ASN A 23 -7.07 -8.32 -0.20
C ASN A 23 -6.21 -9.04 -1.24
N PHE A 24 -6.55 -10.29 -1.52
CA PHE A 24 -5.93 -11.08 -2.57
C PHE A 24 -6.95 -11.40 -3.64
N SER A 25 -6.58 -11.27 -4.91
CA SER A 25 -7.35 -11.81 -6.03
C SER A 25 -6.43 -12.63 -6.93
N ARG A 26 -6.97 -13.67 -7.55
CA ARG A 26 -6.27 -14.48 -8.55
C ARG A 26 -6.67 -14.04 -9.96
N GLY A 27 -5.74 -14.14 -10.89
CA GLY A 27 -6.06 -14.05 -12.31
C GLY A 27 -7.05 -15.15 -12.73
N VAL A 28 -7.88 -14.86 -13.72
CA VAL A 28 -8.78 -15.85 -14.34
C VAL A 28 -8.00 -16.85 -15.21
N LEU A 29 -8.61 -18.00 -15.53
CA LEU A 29 -8.09 -19.00 -16.49
C LEU A 29 -6.73 -19.63 -16.12
N SER A 30 -6.66 -20.33 -14.98
CA SER A 30 -5.44 -21.06 -14.55
C SER A 30 -4.18 -20.20 -14.52
N SER A 31 -4.33 -18.91 -14.20
CA SER A 31 -3.24 -17.96 -14.19
C SER A 31 -2.25 -18.23 -13.05
N ASN A 32 -0.96 -18.12 -13.38
CA ASN A 32 0.15 -18.08 -12.42
C ASN A 32 0.27 -16.70 -11.74
N ILE A 33 -0.80 -15.90 -11.69
CA ILE A 33 -0.80 -14.52 -11.21
C ILE A 33 -1.75 -14.35 -10.03
N MET A 34 -1.25 -13.65 -9.02
CA MET A 34 -1.99 -13.15 -7.87
C MET A 34 -1.81 -11.64 -7.76
N PHE A 35 -2.89 -10.92 -7.50
CA PHE A 35 -2.85 -9.52 -7.13
C PHE A 35 -3.06 -9.40 -5.63
N ALA A 36 -2.20 -8.64 -4.96
CA ALA A 36 -2.40 -8.27 -3.56
C ALA A 36 -2.65 -6.76 -3.49
N SER A 37 -3.72 -6.35 -2.84
CA SER A 37 -4.05 -4.94 -2.60
C SER A 37 -4.01 -4.68 -1.10
N VAL A 38 -3.16 -3.76 -0.68
CA VAL A 38 -3.06 -3.27 0.69
C VAL A 38 -3.62 -1.87 0.74
N THR A 39 -4.61 -1.63 1.59
CA THR A 39 -5.04 -0.28 1.94
C THR A 39 -4.39 0.08 3.26
N LEU A 40 -3.51 1.09 3.25
CA LEU A 40 -2.92 1.64 4.47
C LEU A 40 -3.89 2.63 5.12
N GLY A 41 -4.11 2.49 6.43
CA GLY A 41 -4.98 3.37 7.23
C GLY A 41 -6.43 2.90 7.29
N ALA A 42 -6.75 1.94 8.16
CA ALA A 42 -8.11 1.45 8.43
C ALA A 42 -8.68 2.02 9.74
N ASN A 43 -7.93 2.80 10.51
CA ASN A 43 -8.38 3.51 11.71
C ASN A 43 -7.88 4.96 11.69
N HIS A 44 -8.69 5.86 12.28
CA HIS A 44 -8.40 7.30 12.33
C HIS A 44 -7.16 7.63 13.18
N ASP A 45 -6.70 6.68 14.00
CA ASP A 45 -5.57 6.83 14.93
C ASP A 45 -4.20 6.52 14.29
N GLU A 46 -4.12 5.69 13.23
CA GLU A 46 -2.82 5.23 12.69
C GLU A 46 -2.27 6.07 11.53
N MET A 47 -3.08 6.95 10.93
CA MET A 47 -2.66 7.75 9.77
C MET A 47 -2.89 9.24 10.03
N PRO A 48 -1.82 10.06 10.02
CA PRO A 48 -2.00 11.50 10.06
C PRO A 48 -2.79 11.96 8.82
N ASN A 49 -3.62 12.99 8.98
CA ASN A 49 -4.51 13.57 7.97
C ASN A 49 -5.76 12.82 7.52
N ARG A 50 -6.24 11.81 8.26
CA ARG A 50 -7.54 11.16 7.94
C ARG A 50 -7.56 10.60 6.50
N ILE A 51 -6.47 9.94 6.11
CA ILE A 51 -6.28 9.31 4.78
C ILE A 51 -7.43 8.34 4.45
N VAL A 52 -8.02 7.71 5.48
CA VAL A 52 -9.24 6.88 5.41
C VAL A 52 -10.37 7.60 4.66
N ASP A 53 -10.58 8.88 4.98
CA ASP A 53 -11.75 9.63 4.50
C ASP A 53 -11.47 10.40 3.20
N ASN A 54 -10.20 10.75 2.96
CA ASN A 54 -9.80 11.52 1.78
C ASN A 54 -9.47 10.61 0.60
N ASP A 55 -8.52 9.69 0.74
CA ASP A 55 -8.11 8.76 -0.33
C ASP A 55 -7.33 7.59 0.31
N PRO A 56 -7.97 6.45 0.58
CA PRO A 56 -7.28 5.32 1.20
C PRO A 56 -6.05 4.97 0.36
N LEU A 57 -4.86 4.98 0.99
CA LEU A 57 -3.63 4.71 0.26
C LEU A 57 -3.61 3.24 -0.17
N ARG A 58 -3.96 3.00 -1.43
CA ARG A 58 -4.03 1.67 -2.03
C ARG A 58 -2.72 1.31 -2.71
N VAL A 59 -2.03 0.38 -2.11
CA VAL A 59 -0.81 -0.26 -2.60
C VAL A 59 -1.21 -1.54 -3.33
N LYS A 60 -0.90 -1.66 -4.62
CA LYS A 60 -1.16 -2.88 -5.40
C LYS A 60 0.15 -3.59 -5.73
N PHE A 61 0.18 -4.90 -5.52
CA PHE A 61 1.24 -5.79 -5.93
C PHE A 61 0.72 -6.75 -6.99
N TYR A 62 1.48 -6.84 -8.08
CA TYR A 62 1.36 -7.92 -9.04
C TYR A 62 2.36 -9.00 -8.65
N ILE A 63 1.90 -10.23 -8.44
CA ILE A 63 2.70 -11.37 -8.00
C ILE A 63 2.53 -12.47 -9.03
N GLU A 64 3.63 -12.88 -9.66
CA GLU A 64 3.65 -13.93 -10.68
C GLU A 64 4.52 -15.09 -10.21
N GLN A 65 4.02 -16.32 -10.33
CA GLN A 65 4.81 -17.51 -10.09
C GLN A 65 5.52 -17.89 -11.39
N VAL A 66 6.84 -17.70 -11.42
CA VAL A 66 7.69 -17.93 -12.61
C VAL A 66 8.26 -19.35 -12.65
N ASP A 67 8.40 -19.98 -11.49
CA ASP A 67 8.82 -21.38 -11.34
C ASP A 67 8.22 -21.98 -10.05
N ALA A 68 8.38 -23.28 -9.83
CA ALA A 68 7.99 -23.95 -8.60
C ALA A 68 8.64 -23.26 -7.38
N GLY A 69 7.82 -22.56 -6.58
CA GLY A 69 8.27 -21.87 -5.37
C GLY A 69 8.96 -20.53 -5.60
N VAL A 70 9.11 -20.08 -6.86
CA VAL A 70 9.75 -18.79 -7.19
C VAL A 70 8.71 -17.79 -7.68
N PHE A 71 8.66 -16.64 -7.02
CA PHE A 71 7.72 -15.57 -7.31
C PHE A 71 8.44 -14.30 -7.75
N LEU A 72 7.89 -13.62 -8.74
CA LEU A 72 8.20 -12.26 -9.17
C LEU A 72 7.14 -11.33 -8.60
N VAL A 73 7.55 -10.24 -7.95
CA VAL A 73 6.64 -9.20 -7.47
C VAL A 73 6.96 -7.86 -8.09
N GLU A 74 5.93 -7.29 -8.73
CA GLU A 74 5.94 -5.96 -9.31
C GLU A 74 5.03 -5.03 -8.50
N PRO A 75 5.60 -4.10 -7.74
CA PRO A 75 4.83 -3.12 -6.99
C PRO A 75 4.33 -2.00 -7.92
N THR A 76 3.03 -1.71 -7.84
CA THR A 76 2.42 -0.50 -8.44
C THR A 76 1.93 0.40 -7.30
N LEU A 77 2.68 1.48 -7.05
CA LEU A 77 2.51 2.35 -5.87
C LEU A 77 2.40 3.81 -6.29
N ILE A 78 1.29 4.46 -5.93
CA ILE A 78 1.07 5.89 -6.16
C ILE A 78 0.42 6.48 -4.90
N VAL A 79 0.97 7.60 -4.41
CA VAL A 79 0.35 8.45 -3.38
C VAL A 79 -0.41 9.56 -4.10
N GLY A 80 -1.72 9.70 -3.85
CA GLY A 80 -2.58 10.70 -4.49
C GLY A 80 -2.83 11.96 -3.65
N ARG A 81 -3.59 12.91 -4.22
CA ARG A 81 -4.11 14.13 -3.56
C ARG A 81 -3.06 15.02 -2.89
N LEU A 82 -1.91 15.14 -3.55
CA LEU A 82 -0.88 16.08 -3.12
C LEU A 82 -1.17 17.47 -3.69
N LYS A 83 -0.77 18.50 -2.95
CA LYS A 83 -0.72 19.88 -3.42
C LYS A 83 0.13 19.92 -4.69
N PRO A 84 -0.37 20.51 -5.79
CA PRO A 84 0.35 20.50 -7.04
C PRO A 84 1.63 21.36 -6.95
N GLU A 85 2.72 20.85 -7.52
CA GLU A 85 4.00 21.58 -7.61
C GLU A 85 3.90 22.77 -8.58
N SER A 86 2.94 22.73 -9.50
CA SER A 86 2.67 23.76 -10.49
C SER A 86 1.19 24.10 -10.52
N LYS A 87 0.88 25.40 -10.59
CA LYS A 87 -0.50 25.94 -10.65
C LYS A 87 -1.33 25.45 -11.85
N PHE A 88 -0.68 24.85 -12.85
CA PHE A 88 -1.33 24.31 -14.05
C PHE A 88 -1.81 22.86 -13.88
N TYR A 89 -1.45 22.19 -12.78
CA TYR A 89 -1.90 20.83 -12.49
C TYR A 89 -3.12 20.84 -11.55
N ALA A 90 -4.20 20.19 -11.98
CA ALA A 90 -5.45 20.12 -11.20
C ALA A 90 -5.32 19.21 -9.96
N MET A 91 -4.48 18.18 -10.01
CA MET A 91 -4.14 17.28 -8.90
C MET A 91 -2.71 16.76 -9.08
N SER A 92 -1.99 16.53 -7.98
CA SER A 92 -0.66 15.90 -8.02
C SER A 92 -0.65 14.55 -7.31
N SER A 93 0.26 13.68 -7.76
CA SER A 93 0.50 12.35 -7.22
C SER A 93 2.00 12.05 -7.22
N GLU A 94 2.47 11.32 -6.22
CA GLU A 94 3.88 10.90 -6.13
C GLU A 94 4.02 9.39 -6.28
N LYS A 95 4.91 8.96 -7.18
CA LYS A 95 5.30 7.56 -7.31
C LYS A 95 6.39 7.21 -6.31
N VAL A 96 6.09 6.33 -5.35
CA VAL A 96 7.11 5.79 -4.43
C VAL A 96 7.94 4.74 -5.17
N ARG A 97 9.20 5.07 -5.48
CA ARG A 97 10.09 4.16 -6.21
C ARG A 97 10.45 2.93 -5.37
N THR A 98 9.97 1.76 -5.80
CA THR A 98 10.31 0.45 -5.25
C THR A 98 10.85 -0.46 -6.36
N ARG A 99 11.76 -1.37 -6.01
CA ARG A 99 12.33 -2.31 -6.98
C ARG A 99 11.45 -3.55 -7.09
N LYS A 100 11.41 -4.17 -8.27
CA LYS A 100 10.87 -5.52 -8.43
C LYS A 100 11.68 -6.50 -7.58
N VAL A 101 11.04 -7.53 -7.05
CA VAL A 101 11.71 -8.59 -6.28
C VAL A 101 11.39 -9.96 -6.86
N THR A 102 12.37 -10.85 -6.87
CA THR A 102 12.22 -12.24 -7.28
C THR A 102 12.82 -13.15 -6.21
N GLY A 103 12.14 -14.25 -5.89
CA GLY A 103 12.66 -15.26 -4.98
C GLY A 103 11.58 -16.15 -4.37
N ASP A 104 11.95 -16.87 -3.32
CA ASP A 104 11.04 -17.70 -2.54
C ASP A 104 10.00 -16.87 -1.74
N ALA A 105 9.05 -17.58 -1.13
CA ALA A 105 7.97 -16.96 -0.37
C ALA A 105 8.47 -16.12 0.83
N ASP A 106 9.57 -16.49 1.46
CA ASP A 106 10.14 -15.78 2.62
C ASP A 106 10.82 -14.48 2.21
N ARG A 107 11.60 -14.51 1.14
CA ARG A 107 12.26 -13.33 0.57
C ARG A 107 11.21 -12.34 0.07
N VAL A 108 10.17 -12.85 -0.60
CA VAL A 108 9.11 -12.00 -1.15
C VAL A 108 8.27 -11.36 -0.05
N SER A 109 7.83 -12.12 0.96
CA SER A 109 7.04 -11.56 2.08
C SER A 109 7.82 -10.47 2.84
N LYS A 110 9.09 -10.72 3.17
CA LYS A 110 9.98 -9.73 3.80
C LYS A 110 10.18 -8.49 2.93
N SER A 111 10.33 -8.68 1.62
CA SER A 111 10.51 -7.56 0.70
C SER A 111 9.23 -6.72 0.56
N ILE A 112 8.05 -7.35 0.51
CA ILE A 112 6.76 -6.65 0.51
C ILE A 112 6.63 -5.80 1.77
N GLY A 113 6.97 -6.36 2.94
CA GLY A 113 6.94 -5.60 4.19
C GLY A 113 7.82 -4.36 4.17
N LYS A 114 9.07 -4.49 3.75
CA LYS A 114 9.98 -3.34 3.59
C LYS A 114 9.44 -2.29 2.60
N MET A 115 8.73 -2.71 1.56
CA MET A 115 8.10 -1.77 0.62
C MET A 115 6.95 -1.00 1.29
N LEU A 116 6.11 -1.67 2.08
CA LEU A 116 5.01 -1.04 2.81
C LEU A 116 5.54 -0.05 3.85
N ASP A 117 6.59 -0.40 4.59
CA ASP A 117 7.22 0.49 5.57
C ASP A 117 7.79 1.75 4.91
N LYS A 118 8.44 1.59 3.74
CA LYS A 118 8.94 2.73 2.94
C LYS A 118 7.80 3.66 2.51
N VAL A 119 6.66 3.10 2.11
CA VAL A 119 5.49 3.89 1.72
C VAL A 119 4.95 4.65 2.94
N ARG A 120 4.78 3.98 4.08
CA ARG A 120 4.34 4.60 5.33
C ARG A 120 5.24 5.78 5.72
N GLN A 121 6.55 5.57 5.77
CA GLN A 121 7.51 6.63 6.10
C GLN A 121 7.41 7.83 5.16
N ARG A 122 7.18 7.58 3.86
CA ARG A 122 7.04 8.66 2.88
C ARG A 122 5.75 9.45 3.10
N VAL A 123 4.65 8.78 3.43
CA VAL A 123 3.38 9.43 3.76
C VAL A 123 3.52 10.29 5.01
N GLU A 124 4.12 9.76 6.08
CA GLU A 124 4.39 10.51 7.33
C GLU A 124 5.32 11.72 7.09
N GLN A 125 6.24 11.62 6.13
CA GLN A 125 7.06 12.77 5.72
C GLN A 125 6.23 13.83 4.97
N LEU A 126 5.44 13.42 3.97
CA LEU A 126 4.60 14.33 3.18
C LEU A 126 3.56 15.06 4.04
N ASP A 127 3.08 14.39 5.09
CA ASP A 127 2.21 14.97 6.10
C ASP A 127 2.91 16.07 6.89
N ARG A 128 4.07 15.77 7.48
CA ARG A 128 4.88 16.77 8.20
C ARG A 128 5.27 17.98 7.34
N GLU A 129 5.40 17.78 6.03
CA GLU A 129 5.69 18.83 5.04
C GLU A 129 4.44 19.58 4.55
N ASP A 130 3.25 19.27 5.09
CA ASP A 130 1.96 19.84 4.68
C ASP A 130 1.75 19.78 3.15
N LYS A 131 2.06 18.62 2.55
CA LYS A 131 1.96 18.40 1.09
C LYS A 131 0.60 17.86 0.64
N PHE A 132 -0.30 17.52 1.55
CA PHE A 132 -1.63 17.01 1.20
C PHE A 132 -2.63 18.13 0.95
N LEU A 133 -3.54 17.95 0.00
CA LEU A 133 -4.66 18.88 -0.19
C LEU A 133 -5.56 18.88 1.06
N PRO A 134 -6.13 20.05 1.44
CA PRO A 134 -7.07 20.12 2.55
C PRO A 134 -8.30 19.27 2.27
N LEU A 135 -8.92 18.78 3.34
CA LEU A 135 -10.17 18.02 3.23
C LEU A 135 -11.28 18.94 2.69
N PRO A 136 -12.11 18.47 1.74
CA PRO A 136 -13.22 19.26 1.22
C PRO A 136 -14.37 19.44 2.24
N TYR A 137 -14.25 18.86 3.44
CA TYR A 137 -15.24 18.95 4.51
C TYR A 137 -14.56 18.98 5.89
N SER A 138 -15.28 19.57 6.85
CA SER A 138 -14.90 19.57 8.27
C SER A 138 -15.23 18.22 8.89
N ILE A 139 -14.23 17.46 9.37
CA ILE A 139 -14.52 16.25 10.13
C ILE A 139 -14.97 16.65 11.55
N PRO A 140 -16.15 16.20 12.01
CA PRO A 140 -16.61 16.46 13.36
C PRO A 140 -15.60 15.94 14.39
N ALA A 141 -15.29 16.74 15.41
CA ALA A 141 -14.33 16.39 16.47
C ALA A 141 -14.65 15.08 17.21
N LYS A 142 -15.88 14.57 17.11
CA LYS A 142 -16.35 13.33 17.73
C LYS A 142 -15.81 12.04 17.11
N VAL A 143 -15.12 12.10 15.97
CA VAL A 143 -14.51 10.91 15.32
C VAL A 143 -13.14 10.56 15.95
N TYR A 144 -12.60 11.43 16.81
CA TYR A 144 -11.41 11.16 17.63
C TYR A 144 -11.82 10.62 18.99
N LYS A 145 -12.13 9.32 19.09
CA LYS A 145 -12.23 8.61 20.37
C LYS A 145 -11.74 7.19 20.23
#